data_AF-A0A1X7SFP3-F1
#
_entry.id   AF-A0A1X7SFP3-F1
#
_cell.length_a   1.000
_cell.length_b   1.000
_cell.length_c   1.000
_cell.angle_alpha   90.00
_cell.angle_beta   90.00
_cell.angle_gamma   90.00
#
_symmetry.space_group_name_H-M   'P 1'
#
loop_
_entity.id
_entity.type
_entity.pdbx_description
1 polymer ?
#
loop_
_entity_poly.entity_id
_entity_poly.type
_entity_poly.pdbx_seq_one_letter_code
_entity_poly.pdbx_strand_id
1 'polypeptide(L)'
;MCSNTNGSYECICNSGYEVADDNQTCIDIDECSSNSSLCGGNTCINTAGSYQCSCRPGCVNDQNDPQICIDIDECADNYCNQNCVNLDCSSGRYECLCNAGYQLAPDNHTCIVPTHHYVVGIHVSTLLDHISVAVD
;
A
#
# COMPACT_ATOMS: atom_id res chain seq x y z
N MET A 1 -38.26 6.14 -1.47
CA MET A 1 -39.69 6.03 -1.82
C MET A 1 -40.49 5.91 -0.53
N CYS A 2 -41.45 6.80 -0.28
CA CYS A 2 -42.29 6.70 0.92
C CYS A 2 -43.66 6.11 0.60
N SER A 3 -44.09 5.12 1.38
CA SER A 3 -45.38 4.44 1.27
C SER A 3 -46.24 4.73 2.50
N ASN A 4 -47.48 5.16 2.29
CA ASN A 4 -48.43 5.42 3.38
C ASN A 4 -48.84 4.10 4.05
N THR A 5 -48.86 4.08 5.38
CA THR A 5 -49.36 2.98 6.22
C THR A 5 -50.61 3.46 6.98
N ASN A 6 -51.36 2.56 7.63
CA ASN A 6 -52.61 2.96 8.30
C ASN A 6 -52.32 3.81 9.55
N GLY A 7 -52.39 5.14 9.39
CA GLY A 7 -52.10 6.13 10.43
C GLY A 7 -50.67 6.70 10.40
N SER A 8 -49.83 6.33 9.42
CA SER A 8 -48.45 6.82 9.28
C SER A 8 -47.96 6.75 7.81
N TYR A 9 -46.68 7.03 7.57
CA TYR A 9 -45.97 6.76 6.31
C TYR A 9 -44.61 6.15 6.63
N GLU A 10 -44.11 5.28 5.75
CA GLU A 10 -42.82 4.61 5.89
C GLU A 10 -41.96 4.93 4.66
N CYS A 11 -40.79 5.51 4.88
CA CYS A 11 -39.83 5.83 3.83
C CYS A 11 -38.82 4.69 3.65
N ILE A 12 -38.79 4.13 2.45
CA ILE A 12 -37.82 3.11 2.02
C ILE A 12 -36.74 3.82 1.21
N CYS A 13 -35.51 3.79 1.69
CA CYS A 13 -34.37 4.38 0.99
C CYS A 13 -33.77 3.39 -0.03
N ASN A 14 -33.09 3.93 -1.04
CA ASN A 14 -32.34 3.10 -1.98
C ASN A 14 -31.14 2.45 -1.26
N SER A 15 -30.55 1.41 -1.85
CA SER A 15 -29.30 0.84 -1.35
C SER A 15 -28.22 1.92 -1.18
N GLY A 16 -27.50 1.87 -0.05
CA GLY A 16 -26.50 2.88 0.33
C GLY A 16 -27.07 4.09 1.08
N TYR A 17 -28.37 4.10 1.40
CA TYR A 17 -29.01 5.20 2.13
C TYR A 17 -29.83 4.68 3.31
N GLU A 18 -29.89 5.49 4.37
CA GLU A 18 -30.70 5.24 5.56
C GLU A 18 -31.69 6.38 5.81
N VAL A 19 -32.74 6.08 6.58
CA VAL A 19 -33.77 7.06 6.94
C VAL A 19 -33.23 7.94 8.07
N ALA A 20 -33.23 9.24 7.86
CA ALA A 20 -32.84 10.23 8.87
C ALA A 20 -33.86 10.29 10.03
N ASP A 21 -33.48 10.96 11.11
CA ASP A 21 -34.32 11.12 12.33
C ASP A 21 -35.70 11.76 12.07
N ASP A 22 -35.85 12.47 10.94
CA ASP A 22 -37.11 13.08 10.51
C ASP A 22 -38.11 12.09 9.87
N ASN A 23 -37.72 10.82 9.74
CA ASN A 23 -38.46 9.72 9.09
C ASN A 23 -38.85 9.97 7.63
N GLN A 24 -38.26 10.97 6.97
CA GLN A 24 -38.66 11.45 5.64
C GLN A 24 -37.51 11.51 4.67
N THR A 25 -36.32 11.86 5.16
CA THR A 25 -35.14 12.10 4.34
C THR A 25 -34.28 10.85 4.28
N CYS A 26 -33.84 10.48 3.08
CA CYS A 26 -32.82 9.46 2.89
C CYS A 26 -31.46 10.13 2.89
N ILE A 27 -30.64 9.81 3.88
CA ILE A 27 -29.25 10.25 3.97
C ILE A 27 -28.33 9.13 3.54
N ASP A 28 -27.21 9.52 2.96
CA ASP A 28 -26.16 8.59 2.56
C ASP A 28 -25.59 7.88 3.79
N ILE A 29 -25.41 6.57 3.70
CA ILE A 29 -24.74 5.80 4.75
C ILE A 29 -23.25 6.02 4.57
N ASP A 30 -22.59 6.63 5.56
CA ASP A 30 -21.13 6.70 5.55
C ASP A 30 -20.56 5.34 5.96
N GLU A 31 -20.30 4.48 4.97
CA GLU A 31 -19.76 3.15 5.23
C GLU A 31 -18.33 3.24 5.80
N CYS A 32 -17.56 4.27 5.41
CA CYS A 32 -16.20 4.50 5.90
C CYS A 32 -16.17 4.82 7.40
N SER A 33 -17.15 5.57 7.89
CA SER A 33 -17.32 5.84 9.32
C SER A 33 -17.87 4.63 10.09
N SER A 34 -18.67 3.80 9.42
CA SER A 34 -19.30 2.62 10.02
C SER A 34 -18.35 1.43 10.16
N ASN A 35 -17.43 1.24 9.21
CA ASN A 35 -16.49 0.13 9.22
C ASN A 35 -15.11 0.54 8.65
N SER A 36 -14.14 0.70 9.55
CA SER A 36 -12.77 1.07 9.19
C SER A 36 -11.99 -0.01 8.43
N SER A 37 -12.49 -1.25 8.38
CA SER A 37 -11.82 -2.38 7.71
C SER A 37 -12.29 -2.62 6.28
N LEU A 38 -13.24 -1.83 5.75
CA LEU A 38 -13.83 -2.01 4.42
C LEU A 38 -12.79 -2.12 3.30
N CYS A 39 -11.77 -1.28 3.36
CA CYS A 39 -10.75 -1.19 2.31
C CYS A 39 -9.48 -2.01 2.61
N GLY A 40 -9.51 -2.94 3.57
CA GLY A 40 -8.36 -3.82 3.86
C GLY A 40 -7.07 -3.04 4.17
N GLY A 41 -7.15 -1.96 4.94
CA GLY A 41 -6.01 -1.09 5.25
C GLY A 41 -5.73 0.02 4.22
N ASN A 42 -6.41 0.03 3.07
CA ASN A 42 -6.42 1.17 2.14
C ASN A 42 -7.33 2.30 2.65
N THR A 43 -7.27 3.46 1.98
CA THR A 43 -8.04 4.64 2.38
C THR A 43 -9.47 4.53 1.86
N CYS A 44 -10.45 4.53 2.77
CA CYS A 44 -11.86 4.58 2.40
C CYS A 44 -12.29 6.01 2.05
N ILE A 45 -13.07 6.17 0.98
CA ILE A 45 -13.66 7.42 0.53
C ILE A 45 -15.16 7.21 0.38
N ASN A 46 -15.95 7.90 1.20
CA ASN A 46 -17.40 7.84 1.13
C ASN A 46 -17.92 8.57 -0.12
N THR A 47 -18.95 8.04 -0.76
CA THR A 47 -19.57 8.59 -1.98
C THR A 47 -21.09 8.48 -1.92
N ALA A 48 -21.83 9.23 -2.72
CA ALA A 48 -23.29 9.18 -2.65
C ALA A 48 -23.84 7.79 -3.06
N GLY A 49 -24.38 7.06 -2.09
CA GLY A 49 -24.97 5.72 -2.20
C GLY A 49 -23.95 4.58 -2.17
N SER A 50 -22.68 4.84 -1.86
CA SER A 50 -21.62 3.82 -1.81
C SER A 50 -20.31 4.37 -1.24
N TYR A 51 -19.25 3.59 -1.32
CA TYR A 51 -17.88 4.03 -1.03
C TYR A 51 -16.92 3.52 -2.09
N GLN A 52 -15.73 4.10 -2.11
CA GLN A 52 -14.60 3.69 -2.94
C GLN A 52 -13.35 3.56 -2.10
N CYS A 53 -12.46 2.67 -2.49
CA CYS A 53 -11.17 2.50 -1.81
C CYS A 53 -10.08 3.17 -2.62
N SER A 54 -9.44 4.20 -2.07
CA SER A 54 -8.19 4.72 -2.63
C SER A 54 -7.04 3.81 -2.24
N CYS A 55 -6.53 3.06 -3.21
CA CYS A 55 -5.46 2.10 -3.00
C CYS A 55 -4.15 2.79 -2.64
N ARG A 56 -3.37 2.17 -1.75
CA ARG A 56 -2.01 2.61 -1.43
C ARG A 56 -1.10 2.47 -2.67
N PRO A 57 0.02 3.20 -2.73
CA PRO A 57 0.97 3.01 -3.82
C PRO A 57 1.40 1.54 -3.90
N GLY A 58 1.54 1.02 -5.13
CA GLY A 58 1.79 -0.40 -5.47
C GLY A 58 0.54 -1.26 -5.57
N CYS A 59 -0.64 -0.64 -5.41
CA CYS A 59 -1.91 -1.26 -5.70
C CYS A 59 -2.71 -0.38 -6.65
N VAL A 60 -3.65 -1.02 -7.35
CA VAL A 60 -4.56 -0.36 -8.27
C VAL A 60 -6.00 -0.77 -7.98
N ASN A 61 -6.94 0.11 -8.24
CA ASN A 61 -8.35 -0.24 -8.19
C ASN A 61 -8.67 -1.31 -9.22
N ASP A 62 -9.51 -2.27 -8.85
CA ASP A 62 -10.12 -3.16 -9.83
C ASP A 62 -10.96 -2.35 -10.83
N GLN A 63 -10.95 -2.78 -12.09
CA GLN A 63 -11.64 -2.07 -13.16
C GLN A 63 -13.17 -2.23 -13.10
N ASN A 64 -13.65 -3.28 -12.43
CA ASN A 64 -15.08 -3.60 -12.31
C ASN A 64 -15.63 -3.22 -10.94
N ASP A 65 -14.77 -3.20 -9.92
CA ASP A 65 -15.14 -2.90 -8.54
C ASP A 65 -14.18 -1.89 -7.87
N PRO A 66 -14.56 -0.61 -7.75
CA PRO A 66 -13.72 0.42 -7.13
C PRO A 66 -13.54 0.22 -5.61
N GLN A 67 -14.20 -0.76 -5.01
CA GLN A 67 -14.02 -1.14 -3.59
C GLN A 67 -12.87 -2.14 -3.42
N ILE A 68 -12.36 -2.72 -4.51
CA ILE A 68 -11.29 -3.71 -4.49
C ILE A 68 -9.97 -3.06 -4.91
N CYS A 69 -8.94 -3.28 -4.10
CA CYS A 69 -7.57 -2.98 -4.46
C CYS A 69 -6.85 -4.27 -4.86
N ILE A 70 -6.29 -4.25 -6.06
CA ILE A 70 -5.49 -5.33 -6.63
C ILE A 70 -4.03 -4.98 -6.46
N ASP A 71 -3.29 -5.97 -5.97
CA ASP A 71 -1.85 -5.90 -5.80
C ASP A 71 -1.12 -5.87 -7.15
N ILE A 72 -0.12 -5.01 -7.29
CA ILE A 72 0.77 -5.02 -8.45
C ILE A 72 1.95 -5.90 -8.09
N ASP A 73 2.17 -6.99 -8.84
CA ASP A 73 3.35 -7.82 -8.63
C ASP A 73 4.62 -7.12 -9.17
N GLU A 74 5.26 -6.30 -8.34
CA GLU A 74 6.51 -5.64 -8.74
C GLU A 74 7.67 -6.64 -8.93
N CYS A 75 7.60 -7.82 -8.32
CA CYS A 75 8.62 -8.85 -8.48
C CYS A 75 8.64 -9.46 -9.89
N ALA A 76 7.53 -9.36 -10.64
CA ALA A 76 7.47 -9.83 -12.03
C ALA A 76 8.42 -9.08 -12.97
N ASP A 77 8.80 -7.83 -12.64
CA ASP A 77 9.59 -6.94 -13.50
C ASP A 77 11.08 -6.84 -13.11
N ASN A 78 11.62 -7.81 -12.34
CA ASN A 78 13.00 -7.78 -11.82
C ASN A 78 13.36 -6.49 -11.08
N TYR A 79 12.41 -5.95 -10.31
CA TYR A 79 12.55 -4.67 -9.62
C TYR A 79 13.68 -4.68 -8.56
N CYS A 80 13.96 -5.84 -7.96
CA CYS A 80 15.04 -6.02 -6.97
C CYS A 80 16.32 -6.58 -7.59
N ASN A 81 17.49 -6.17 -7.08
CA ASN A 81 18.78 -6.69 -7.54
C ASN A 81 18.98 -8.20 -7.27
N GLN A 82 18.42 -8.72 -6.18
CA GLN A 82 18.59 -10.11 -5.77
C GLN A 82 17.25 -10.78 -5.51
N ASN A 83 16.82 -10.90 -4.25
CA ASN A 83 15.57 -11.56 -3.91
C ASN A 83 14.46 -10.52 -3.78
N CYS A 84 13.27 -10.87 -4.25
CA CYS A 84 12.06 -10.06 -4.16
C CYS A 84 10.97 -10.88 -3.49
N VAL A 85 10.26 -10.27 -2.55
CA VAL A 85 9.06 -10.84 -1.94
C VAL A 85 7.90 -9.92 -2.29
N ASN A 86 6.96 -10.43 -3.08
CA ASN A 86 5.72 -9.72 -3.36
C ASN A 86 4.82 -9.77 -2.13
N LEU A 87 4.31 -8.62 -1.71
CA LEU A 87 3.47 -8.48 -0.53
C LEU A 87 2.08 -8.01 -0.97
N ASP A 88 1.04 -8.25 -0.17
CA ASP A 88 -0.31 -7.80 -0.53
C ASP A 88 -0.54 -6.31 -0.20
N CYS A 89 -1.58 -5.72 -0.79
CA CYS A 89 -1.97 -4.32 -0.55
C CYS A 89 -2.16 -3.93 0.92
N SER A 90 -2.36 -4.90 1.81
CA SER A 90 -2.56 -4.66 3.25
C SER A 90 -1.24 -4.60 4.02
N SER A 91 -0.23 -5.33 3.54
CA SER A 91 1.03 -5.60 4.24
C SER A 91 2.22 -4.81 3.69
N GLY A 92 2.12 -4.31 2.46
CA GLY A 92 3.18 -3.60 1.75
C GLY A 92 3.21 -4.00 0.28
N ARG A 93 3.88 -3.24 -0.59
CA ARG A 93 3.93 -3.55 -2.03
C ARG A 93 4.79 -4.78 -2.33
N TYR A 94 6.07 -4.64 -1.99
CA TYR A 94 7.10 -5.66 -2.15
C TYR A 94 8.24 -5.33 -1.18
N GLU A 95 9.09 -6.33 -0.95
CA GLU A 95 10.32 -6.16 -0.18
C GLU A 95 11.51 -6.76 -0.95
N CYS A 96 12.57 -5.97 -1.13
CA CYS A 96 13.83 -6.46 -1.68
C CYS A 96 14.72 -7.00 -0.55
N LEU A 97 15.19 -8.24 -0.70
CA LEU A 97 16.04 -8.91 0.28
C LEU A 97 17.40 -9.28 -0.32
N CYS A 98 18.45 -9.02 0.45
CA CYS A 98 19.81 -9.29 0.03
C CYS A 98 20.29 -10.66 0.52
N ASN A 99 21.08 -11.33 -0.32
CA ASN A 99 21.79 -12.55 0.07
C ASN A 99 22.81 -12.26 1.18
N ALA A 100 23.21 -13.31 1.89
CA ALA A 100 24.20 -13.20 2.96
C ALA A 100 25.48 -12.48 2.50
N GLY A 101 25.94 -11.51 3.28
CA GLY A 101 27.13 -10.68 2.97
C GLY A 101 26.83 -9.37 2.23
N TYR A 102 25.58 -9.09 1.90
CA TYR A 102 25.14 -7.84 1.28
C TYR A 102 24.18 -7.07 2.21
N GLN A 103 24.07 -5.76 2.01
CA GLN A 103 23.14 -4.87 2.69
C GLN A 103 22.27 -4.15 1.66
N LEU A 104 20.99 -3.93 2.01
CA LEU A 104 20.07 -3.17 1.16
C LEU A 104 20.49 -1.69 1.16
N ALA A 105 20.70 -1.15 -0.04
CA ALA A 105 21.08 0.23 -0.23
C ALA A 105 19.91 1.18 0.08
N PRO A 106 20.16 2.49 0.27
CA PRO A 106 19.11 3.48 0.55
C PRO A 106 18.06 3.63 -0.56
N ASP A 107 18.34 3.16 -1.77
CA ASP A 107 17.36 3.10 -2.85
C ASP A 107 16.30 2.02 -2.63
N ASN A 108 16.49 1.12 -1.67
CA ASN A 108 15.59 0.00 -1.34
C ASN A 108 15.46 -1.07 -2.44
N HIS A 109 16.39 -1.10 -3.41
CA HIS A 109 16.39 -2.05 -4.53
C HIS A 109 17.73 -2.76 -4.70
N THR A 110 18.83 -2.05 -4.45
CA THR A 110 20.18 -2.52 -4.73
C THR A 110 20.79 -3.16 -3.49
N CYS A 111 21.45 -4.31 -3.69
CA CYS A 111 22.21 -4.97 -2.64
C CYS A 111 23.69 -4.65 -2.80
N ILE A 112 24.25 -3.91 -1.84
CA ILE A 112 25.65 -3.49 -1.84
C ILE A 112 26.46 -4.30 -0.84
N VAL A 113 27.76 -4.44 -1.10
CA VAL A 113 28.66 -4.98 -0.08
C VAL A 113 28.83 -3.90 0.99
N PRO A 114 28.60 -4.20 2.28
CA PRO A 114 28.83 -3.25 3.35
C PRO A 114 30.29 -2.76 3.33
N THR A 115 30.49 -1.45 3.24
CA THR A 115 31.80 -0.81 3.28
C THR A 115 32.32 -0.75 4.72
N HIS A 116 32.48 -1.90 5.39
CA HIS A 116 33.14 -2.02 6.68
C HIS A 116 33.85 -3.37 6.86
N HIS A 117 34.71 -3.69 5.88
CA HIS A 117 35.94 -4.44 6.14
C HIS A 117 37.15 -3.49 6.00
N TYR A 118 37.26 -2.49 6.88
CA TYR A 118 38.57 -1.95 7.22
C TYR A 118 38.61 -1.69 8.72
N VAL A 119 38.71 -2.77 9.49
CA VAL A 119 39.26 -2.65 10.84
C VAL A 119 40.77 -2.49 10.65
N VAL A 120 41.27 -1.29 10.88
CA VAL A 120 42.71 -1.02 11.03
C VAL A 120 43.21 -1.92 12.16
N GLY A 121 43.96 -2.97 11.82
CA GLY A 121 44.56 -3.86 12.82
C GLY A 121 45.04 -5.21 12.30
N ILE A 122 44.36 -5.83 11.32
CA ILE A 122 44.80 -7.08 10.70
C ILE A 122 44.37 -7.06 9.21
N HIS A 123 45.31 -6.65 8.34
CA HIS A 123 45.31 -6.61 6.87
C HIS A 123 43.97 -6.75 6.09
N VAL A 124 43.63 -5.72 5.30
CA VAL A 124 42.74 -5.83 4.14
C VAL A 124 43.37 -5.06 2.97
N SER A 125 43.75 -5.76 1.91
CA SER A 125 44.31 -5.15 0.69
C SER A 125 43.17 -4.64 -0.19
N THR A 126 43.11 -3.34 -0.46
CA THR A 126 42.22 -2.76 -1.48
C THR A 126 43.01 -2.43 -2.72
N LEU A 127 42.57 -3.01 -3.84
CA LEU A 127 43.18 -2.94 -5.16
C LEU A 127 42.93 -1.56 -5.80
N LEU A 128 43.55 -0.51 -5.26
CA LEU A 128 43.55 0.84 -5.83
C LEU A 128 44.85 1.58 -5.48
N ASP A 129 46.00 1.03 -5.88
CA ASP A 129 47.25 1.80 -6.01
C ASP A 129 47.65 1.92 -7.48
N HIS A 130 46.81 2.61 -8.24
CA HIS A 130 47.25 3.36 -9.42
C HIS A 130 47.20 4.85 -9.06
N ILE A 131 48.23 5.37 -8.41
CA ILE A 131 48.77 6.75 -8.61
C ILE A 131 50.06 6.86 -7.80
N SER A 132 51.14 7.14 -8.52
CA SER A 132 52.48 7.43 -8.01
C SER A 132 52.48 8.68 -7.12
N VAL A 133 53.10 8.62 -5.94
CA VAL A 133 53.79 9.77 -5.32
C VAL A 133 55.05 9.27 -4.59
N ALA A 134 56.19 9.82 -4.97
CA ALA A 134 57.52 9.61 -4.40
C ALA A 134 57.87 10.71 -3.40
N VAL A 135 58.60 10.39 -2.32
CA VAL A 135 59.57 11.17 -1.50
C VAL A 135 59.72 10.43 -0.16
N ASP A 136 60.87 10.15 0.45
CA ASP A 136 62.31 10.40 0.23
C ASP A 136 63.05 9.19 0.86
#